data_AF-A0A127HYT3-F1
#
_entry.id   AF-A0A127HYT3-F1
#
_cell.length_a   1.000
_cell.length_b   1.000
_cell.length_c   1.000
_cell.angle_alpha   90.00
_cell.angle_beta   90.00
_cell.angle_gamma   90.00
#
_symmetry.space_group_name_H-M   'P 1'
#
loop_
_entity.id
_entity.type
_entity.pdbx_description
1 polymer ?
#
loop_
_entity_poly.entity_id
_entity_poly.type
_entity_poly.pdbx_seq_one_letter_code
_entity_poly.pdbx_strand_id
1 'polypeptide(L)'
;MGAWLSNISLKYKFWAVNAVAFITTLLLVLYAVQLEQQARSTASLASAQEQARLLSAWPAGETLPESDHWLTFKRGQVPHLADQDLSALGSATGWVELNHMPVFGENPLMGAEVVARPEGQYVAVLAYAPSLSQVFEERFANYAVAVLILMLAMLGASQLLIRFLLSQLNTLKDVMLHVEKTGDLSARVPLACKDEVGQMASAFNAMQAGYQRVVNTVARTARQLDDGAARLASSMNEVQHGMLGQQSETDQAATAINEMTATVYHIAQHAGATRDLSQTADTLAGSGQEVVSRVQRSIAGLSTGVQQTAEMIQKLAEDSQKINGVVSVIHSIAEQTNLLALNAAIEAARAGEMGRGFAVVADEVRNLAKRVQSSTDEITRMVSALQAGTRDAVDFMQESSFKADDCVQQAQEAGAALAEITGAVAQMRESNTQIAVAAEQQSHVAEEMNRAVVSIRDVTENTVQQTVDSATTSNELATLAGELSKAIGQLKL
;
A
#
# COMPACT_ATOMS: atom_id res chain seq x y z
N MET A 1 40.12 42.03 -33.17
CA MET A 1 41.28 41.31 -33.74
C MET A 1 41.62 39.98 -33.05
N GLY A 2 40.78 39.42 -32.16
CA GLY A 2 41.13 38.21 -31.37
C GLY A 2 40.67 36.85 -31.92
N ALA A 3 39.62 36.81 -32.75
CA ALA A 3 38.99 35.54 -33.17
C ALA A 3 39.77 34.77 -34.25
N TRP A 4 40.56 35.45 -35.09
CA TRP A 4 41.39 34.77 -36.09
C TRP A 4 42.55 34.03 -35.43
N LEU A 5 43.13 34.60 -34.37
CA LEU A 5 44.19 33.96 -33.60
C LEU A 5 43.69 32.78 -32.75
N SER A 6 42.44 32.78 -32.25
CA SER A 6 41.97 31.68 -31.40
C SER A 6 41.96 30.33 -32.11
N ASN A 7 41.52 30.28 -33.37
CA ASN A 7 41.33 29.04 -34.15
C ASN A 7 42.60 28.51 -34.83
N ILE A 8 43.70 29.26 -34.76
CA ILE A 8 44.98 28.82 -35.29
C ILE A 8 45.58 27.77 -34.35
N SER A 9 46.02 26.64 -34.92
CA SER A 9 46.69 25.57 -34.16
C SER A 9 47.88 26.12 -33.38
N LEU A 10 48.07 25.62 -32.16
CA LEU A 10 49.11 26.04 -31.24
C LEU A 10 50.49 26.10 -31.92
N LYS A 11 50.77 25.15 -32.82
CA LYS A 11 52.01 25.10 -33.62
C LYS A 11 52.29 26.39 -34.38
N TYR A 12 51.28 26.98 -35.03
CA TYR A 12 51.45 28.20 -35.82
C TYR A 12 51.58 29.46 -34.94
N LYS A 13 50.97 29.46 -33.76
CA LYS A 13 51.15 30.54 -32.76
C LYS A 13 52.60 30.62 -32.30
N PHE A 14 53.23 29.47 -32.02
CA PHE A 14 54.64 29.43 -31.67
C PHE A 14 55.56 29.85 -32.82
N TRP A 15 55.22 29.49 -34.07
CA TRP A 15 55.95 30.00 -35.24
C TRP A 15 55.90 31.54 -35.35
N ALA A 16 54.75 32.15 -35.07
CA ALA A 16 54.63 33.61 -35.04
C ALA A 16 55.51 34.24 -33.95
N VAL A 17 55.57 33.65 -32.76
CA VAL A 17 56.44 34.13 -31.66
C VAL A 17 57.92 34.02 -32.03
N ASN A 18 58.34 32.90 -32.64
CA ASN A 18 59.72 32.72 -33.10
C ASN A 18 60.08 33.74 -34.21
N ALA A 19 59.15 34.07 -35.10
CA ALA A 19 59.35 35.08 -36.13
C ALA A 19 59.53 36.50 -35.54
N VAL A 20 58.74 36.86 -34.53
CA VAL A 20 58.91 38.15 -33.82
C VAL A 20 60.27 38.20 -33.13
N ALA A 21 60.65 37.13 -32.43
CA ALA A 21 61.95 37.05 -31.77
C ALA A 21 63.11 37.19 -32.75
N PHE A 22 63.03 36.55 -33.93
CA PHE A 22 64.02 36.67 -34.99
C PHE A 22 64.20 38.14 -35.44
N ILE A 23 63.09 38.84 -35.70
CA ILE A 23 63.13 40.26 -36.08
C ILE A 23 63.76 41.10 -34.96
N THR A 24 63.41 40.85 -33.69
CA THR A 24 64.01 41.58 -32.57
C THR A 24 65.51 41.32 -32.42
N THR A 25 65.97 40.09 -32.63
CA THR A 25 67.41 39.77 -32.59
C THR A 25 68.17 40.43 -33.73
N LEU A 26 67.57 40.54 -34.92
CA LEU A 26 68.17 41.23 -36.06
C LEU A 26 68.37 42.73 -35.77
N LEU A 27 67.36 43.37 -35.17
CA LEU A 27 67.45 44.78 -34.78
C LEU A 27 68.53 45.01 -33.70
N LEU A 28 68.67 44.10 -32.75
CA LEU A 28 69.73 44.18 -31.72
C LEU A 28 71.13 44.08 -32.32
N VAL A 29 71.34 43.23 -33.34
CA VAL A 29 72.63 43.13 -34.02
C VAL A 29 72.96 44.42 -34.78
N LEU A 30 72.00 44.99 -35.51
CA LEU A 30 72.20 46.26 -36.20
C LEU A 30 72.58 47.38 -35.22
N TYR A 31 71.91 47.42 -34.06
CA TYR A 31 72.23 48.36 -33.00
C TYR A 31 73.63 48.14 -32.40
N ALA A 32 74.04 46.88 -32.20
CA ALA A 32 75.38 46.55 -31.71
C ALA A 32 76.49 46.98 -32.69
N VAL A 33 76.27 46.78 -34.01
CA VAL A 33 77.20 47.24 -35.06
C VAL A 33 77.35 48.76 -35.05
N GLN A 34 76.23 49.48 -34.90
CA GLN A 34 76.24 50.94 -34.81
C GLN A 34 77.02 51.44 -33.58
N LEU A 35 76.84 50.77 -32.43
CA LEU A 35 77.58 51.06 -31.19
C LEU A 35 79.10 50.84 -31.35
N GLU A 36 79.50 49.73 -31.99
CA GLU A 36 80.92 49.44 -32.20
C GLU A 36 81.57 50.44 -33.16
N GLN A 37 80.86 50.88 -34.20
CA GLN A 37 81.34 51.93 -35.09
C GLN A 37 81.55 53.26 -34.34
N GLN A 38 80.58 53.67 -33.51
CA GLN A 38 80.71 54.88 -32.69
C GLN A 38 81.88 54.80 -31.70
N ALA A 39 82.13 53.64 -31.11
CA ALA A 39 83.26 53.43 -30.22
C ALA A 39 84.61 53.57 -30.96
N ARG A 40 84.72 53.03 -32.18
CA ARG A 40 85.94 53.15 -33.00
C ARG A 40 86.14 54.56 -33.55
N SER A 41 85.06 55.25 -33.91
CA SER A 41 85.15 56.63 -34.40
C SER A 41 85.65 57.58 -33.32
N THR A 42 85.07 57.49 -32.11
CA THR A 42 85.51 58.28 -30.95
C THR A 42 86.96 57.97 -30.55
N ALA A 43 87.41 56.72 -30.65
CA ALA A 43 88.82 56.37 -30.42
C ALA A 43 89.77 56.99 -31.46
N SER A 44 89.38 57.02 -32.74
CA SER A 44 90.16 57.64 -33.81
C SER A 44 90.28 59.16 -33.64
N LEU A 45 89.18 59.83 -33.30
CA LEU A 45 89.13 61.24 -32.91
C LEU A 45 90.16 61.54 -31.80
N ALA A 46 90.09 60.78 -30.70
CA ALA A 46 90.98 60.99 -29.56
C ALA A 46 92.47 60.79 -29.92
N SER A 47 92.78 59.80 -30.77
CA SER A 47 94.15 59.56 -31.26
C SER A 47 94.66 60.71 -32.12
N ALA A 48 93.84 61.27 -33.02
CA ALA A 48 94.24 62.38 -33.88
C ALA A 48 94.50 63.65 -33.07
N GLN A 49 93.69 63.91 -32.04
CA GLN A 49 93.88 65.04 -31.12
C GLN A 49 95.19 64.93 -30.34
N GLU A 50 95.50 63.76 -29.80
CA GLU A 50 96.73 63.56 -29.04
C GLU A 50 97.97 63.67 -29.94
N GLN A 51 97.91 63.12 -31.16
CA GLN A 51 98.97 63.30 -32.15
C GLN A 51 99.14 64.76 -32.56
N ALA A 52 98.05 65.50 -32.79
CA ALA A 52 98.12 66.92 -33.13
C ALA A 52 98.76 67.74 -32.00
N ARG A 53 98.47 67.38 -30.75
CA ARG A 53 99.08 67.99 -29.57
C ARG A 53 100.59 67.76 -29.53
N LEU A 54 101.05 66.53 -29.80
CA LEU A 54 102.48 66.22 -29.88
C LEU A 54 103.17 66.99 -31.02
N LEU A 55 102.54 67.10 -32.19
CA LEU A 55 103.10 67.84 -33.34
C LEU A 55 103.14 69.35 -33.10
N SER A 56 102.22 69.89 -32.30
CA SER A 56 102.26 71.30 -31.89
C SER A 56 103.44 71.63 -30.96
N ALA A 57 103.88 70.66 -30.16
CA ALA A 57 105.01 70.78 -29.26
C ALA A 57 106.37 70.43 -29.92
N TRP A 58 106.37 70.06 -31.20
CA TRP A 58 107.57 69.69 -31.94
C TRP A 58 108.53 70.90 -32.12
N PRO A 59 109.85 70.75 -31.90
CA PRO A 59 110.81 71.85 -31.92
C PRO A 59 110.73 72.74 -33.17
N ALA A 60 110.84 74.06 -32.99
CA ALA A 60 110.87 75.04 -34.08
C ALA A 60 112.22 74.97 -34.83
N GLY A 61 112.17 74.74 -36.14
CA GLY A 61 113.35 74.65 -37.02
C GLY A 61 113.69 73.23 -37.51
N GLU A 62 113.09 72.17 -36.97
CA GLU A 62 113.22 70.80 -37.49
C GLU A 62 112.09 70.45 -38.47
N THR A 63 112.44 69.73 -39.54
CA THR A 63 111.47 69.21 -40.51
C THR A 63 110.62 68.14 -39.84
N LEU A 64 109.30 68.27 -39.96
CA LEU A 64 108.36 67.24 -39.53
C LEU A 64 108.63 65.93 -40.29
N PRO A 65 108.39 64.77 -39.68
CA PRO A 65 108.39 63.51 -40.42
C PRO A 65 107.28 63.56 -41.46
N GLU A 66 107.56 63.08 -42.67
CA GLU A 66 106.50 62.79 -43.65
C GLU A 66 105.65 61.63 -43.12
N SER A 67 104.34 61.82 -43.07
CA SER A 67 103.36 60.82 -42.63
C SER A 67 102.07 61.00 -43.39
N ASP A 68 101.47 59.89 -43.78
CA ASP A 68 100.16 59.88 -44.44
C ASP A 68 99.01 60.32 -43.51
N HIS A 69 99.28 60.47 -42.21
CA HIS A 69 98.30 60.83 -41.19
C HIS A 69 98.29 62.31 -40.84
N TRP A 70 99.19 63.13 -41.39
CA TRP A 70 99.12 64.58 -41.19
C TRP A 70 99.60 65.37 -42.40
N LEU A 71 98.94 66.51 -42.64
CA LEU A 71 99.25 67.41 -43.73
C LEU A 71 99.73 68.75 -43.18
N THR A 72 100.81 69.27 -43.72
CA THR A 72 101.30 70.61 -43.39
C THR A 72 100.92 71.61 -44.48
N PHE A 73 100.32 72.74 -44.12
CA PHE A 73 99.89 73.78 -45.06
C PHE A 73 100.06 75.17 -44.43
N LYS A 74 100.03 76.23 -45.25
CA LYS A 74 100.05 77.61 -44.76
C LYS A 74 98.62 78.11 -44.54
N ARG A 75 98.44 79.04 -43.60
CA ARG A 75 97.11 79.62 -43.30
C ARG A 75 96.45 80.16 -44.57
N GLY A 76 95.22 79.72 -44.86
CA GLY A 76 94.45 80.11 -46.04
C GLY A 76 94.75 79.30 -47.31
N GLN A 77 95.71 78.38 -47.27
CA GLN A 77 95.95 77.41 -48.34
C GLN A 77 95.09 76.17 -48.09
N VAL A 78 94.36 75.72 -49.12
CA VAL A 78 93.59 74.47 -49.03
C VAL A 78 94.57 73.30 -49.12
N PRO A 79 94.71 72.46 -48.08
CA PRO A 79 95.51 71.24 -48.20
C PRO A 79 94.88 70.32 -49.25
N HIS A 80 95.69 69.68 -50.07
CA HIS A 80 95.23 68.72 -51.06
C HIS A 80 95.58 67.31 -50.62
N LEU A 81 94.58 66.43 -50.54
CA LEU A 81 94.75 65.01 -50.31
C LEU A 81 93.87 64.25 -51.30
N ALA A 82 94.48 63.79 -52.39
CA ALA A 82 93.81 63.05 -53.46
C ALA A 82 92.46 63.69 -53.86
N ASP A 83 91.40 62.89 -53.99
CA ASP A 83 90.04 63.31 -54.41
C ASP A 83 89.16 63.81 -53.24
N GLN A 84 89.73 64.18 -52.09
CA GLN A 84 88.95 64.67 -50.94
C GLN A 84 88.92 66.19 -50.85
N ASP A 85 87.71 66.74 -50.66
CA ASP A 85 87.50 68.18 -50.44
C ASP A 85 87.89 68.55 -49.00
N LEU A 86 89.08 69.12 -48.87
CA LEU A 86 89.63 69.59 -47.59
C LEU A 86 89.57 71.12 -47.45
N SER A 87 88.69 71.79 -48.21
CA SER A 87 88.49 73.25 -48.15
C SER A 87 88.20 73.76 -46.74
N ALA A 88 87.50 72.97 -45.92
CA ALA A 88 87.17 73.28 -44.54
C ALA A 88 88.40 73.40 -43.61
N LEU A 89 89.54 72.77 -43.94
CA LEU A 89 90.75 72.78 -43.12
C LEU A 89 91.57 74.08 -43.25
N GLY A 90 91.45 74.78 -44.38
CA GLY A 90 92.35 75.91 -44.73
C GLY A 90 92.28 77.13 -43.78
N SER A 91 91.20 77.27 -43.02
CA SER A 91 90.99 78.40 -42.08
C SER A 91 90.62 77.98 -40.66
N ALA A 92 90.44 76.70 -40.40
CA ALA A 92 90.00 76.18 -39.11
C ALA A 92 91.16 75.96 -38.14
N THR A 93 90.85 75.98 -36.85
CA THR A 93 91.73 75.55 -35.74
C THR A 93 90.90 74.70 -34.80
N GLY A 94 91.38 73.51 -34.45
CA GLY A 94 90.63 72.48 -33.74
C GLY A 94 90.11 71.38 -34.68
N TRP A 95 89.26 70.51 -34.14
CA TRP A 95 88.63 69.44 -34.90
C TRP A 95 87.72 69.97 -36.01
N VAL A 96 87.94 69.48 -37.22
CA VAL A 96 87.08 69.71 -38.38
C VAL A 96 86.50 68.37 -38.81
N GLU A 97 85.19 68.23 -38.66
CA GLU A 97 84.46 67.06 -39.10
C GLU A 97 84.22 67.14 -40.61
N LEU A 98 84.65 66.11 -41.35
CA LEU A 98 84.58 66.04 -42.81
C LEU A 98 83.53 65.05 -43.29
N ASN A 99 83.24 63.99 -42.50
CA ASN A 99 82.24 63.00 -42.85
C ASN A 99 81.50 62.50 -41.59
N HIS A 100 80.20 62.82 -41.50
CA HIS A 100 79.32 62.26 -40.49
C HIS A 100 79.08 60.79 -40.81
N MET A 101 79.35 59.88 -39.85
CA MET A 101 79.00 58.45 -39.92
C MET A 101 79.14 57.82 -41.32
N PRO A 102 80.36 57.54 -41.76
CA PRO A 102 80.56 56.86 -43.04
C PRO A 102 79.83 55.51 -43.06
N VAL A 103 78.89 55.35 -43.98
CA VAL A 103 78.16 54.08 -44.15
C VAL A 103 78.95 53.10 -45.00
N PHE A 104 79.68 53.60 -46.00
CA PHE A 104 80.47 52.82 -46.96
C PHE A 104 81.89 53.37 -47.10
N GLY A 105 82.82 52.55 -47.60
CA GLY A 105 84.22 52.90 -47.85
C GLY A 105 85.20 52.27 -46.84
N GLU A 106 86.43 52.01 -47.24
CA GLU A 106 87.49 51.49 -46.36
C GLU A 106 88.15 52.65 -45.61
N ASN A 107 88.06 52.64 -44.28
CA ASN A 107 88.62 53.68 -43.40
C ASN A 107 88.47 55.12 -43.94
N PRO A 108 87.24 55.58 -44.24
CA PRO A 108 87.03 56.94 -44.72
C PRO A 108 87.54 57.99 -43.74
N LEU A 109 87.99 59.11 -44.31
CA LEU A 109 88.40 60.26 -43.52
C LEU A 109 87.18 60.82 -42.81
N MET A 110 87.18 60.75 -41.47
CA MET A 110 86.10 61.26 -40.64
C MET A 110 86.25 62.77 -40.41
N GLY A 111 87.48 63.22 -40.22
CA GLY A 111 87.81 64.59 -39.90
C GLY A 111 89.30 64.78 -39.73
N ALA A 112 89.70 66.00 -39.40
CA ALA A 112 91.08 66.30 -39.07
C ALA A 112 91.19 67.32 -37.93
N GLU A 113 92.18 67.13 -37.05
CA GLU A 113 92.51 68.10 -36.00
C GLU A 113 93.55 69.08 -36.55
N VAL A 114 93.18 70.37 -36.63
CA VAL A 114 94.08 71.41 -37.18
C VAL A 114 94.72 72.21 -36.06
N VAL A 115 96.05 72.19 -35.99
CA VAL A 115 96.82 72.95 -34.99
C VAL A 115 97.83 73.87 -35.66
N ALA A 116 97.97 75.09 -35.10
CA ALA A 116 98.93 76.08 -35.55
C ALA A 116 100.30 75.85 -34.90
N ARG A 117 101.37 75.90 -35.70
CA ARG A 117 102.77 75.87 -35.24
C ARG A 117 103.38 77.29 -35.23
N PRO A 118 104.49 77.50 -34.50
CA PRO A 118 105.32 78.71 -34.64
C PRO A 118 105.75 78.89 -36.11
N GLU A 119 105.91 80.14 -36.58
CA GLU A 119 106.22 80.51 -37.98
C GLU A 119 105.06 80.46 -39.00
N GLY A 120 103.82 80.25 -38.56
CA GLY A 120 102.63 80.42 -39.43
C GLY A 120 102.28 79.20 -40.30
N GLN A 121 102.84 78.03 -39.98
CA GLN A 121 102.52 76.74 -40.59
C GLN A 121 101.42 76.04 -39.77
N TYR A 122 100.48 75.42 -40.47
CA TYR A 122 99.35 74.67 -39.90
C TYR A 122 99.54 73.18 -40.19
N VAL A 123 99.18 72.33 -39.22
CA VAL A 123 99.20 70.87 -39.37
C VAL A 123 97.80 70.34 -39.14
N ALA A 124 97.26 69.61 -40.11
CA ALA A 124 96.02 68.85 -39.97
C ALA A 124 96.36 67.39 -39.75
N VAL A 125 96.03 66.84 -38.59
CA VAL A 125 96.12 65.39 -38.32
C VAL A 125 94.82 64.73 -38.72
N LEU A 126 94.92 63.81 -39.67
CA LEU A 126 93.80 63.11 -40.30
C LEU A 126 93.35 61.94 -39.42
N ALA A 127 92.05 61.85 -39.20
CA ALA A 127 91.43 60.77 -38.43
C ALA A 127 90.59 59.88 -39.34
N TYR A 128 91.00 58.63 -39.44
CA TYR A 128 90.31 57.61 -40.22
C TYR A 128 89.57 56.66 -39.29
N ALA A 129 88.33 56.32 -39.62
CA ALA A 129 87.58 55.33 -38.88
C ALA A 129 86.84 54.39 -39.83
N PRO A 130 86.62 53.13 -39.44
CA PRO A 130 85.95 52.18 -40.29
C PRO A 130 84.49 52.61 -40.54
N SER A 131 84.02 52.39 -41.77
CA SER A 131 82.62 52.62 -42.12
C SER A 131 81.70 51.56 -41.49
N LEU A 132 80.39 51.83 -41.48
CA LEU A 132 79.40 50.91 -40.94
C LEU A 132 79.44 49.57 -41.69
N SER A 133 79.60 49.59 -43.03
CA SER A 133 79.76 48.38 -43.83
C SER A 133 81.03 47.62 -43.48
N GLN A 134 82.13 48.30 -43.18
CA GLN A 134 83.40 47.65 -42.81
C GLN A 134 83.32 47.00 -41.43
N VAL A 135 82.77 47.68 -40.42
CA VAL A 135 82.53 47.09 -39.09
C VAL A 135 81.56 45.92 -39.19
N PHE A 136 80.52 46.06 -40.02
CA PHE A 136 79.59 44.98 -40.31
C PHE A 136 80.31 43.78 -40.93
N GLU A 137 81.12 43.95 -41.98
CA GLU A 137 81.85 42.85 -42.63
C GLU A 137 82.86 42.17 -41.70
N GLU A 138 83.65 42.94 -40.93
CA GLU A 138 84.62 42.40 -39.96
C GLU A 138 83.96 41.55 -38.87
N ARG A 139 82.77 41.97 -38.41
CA ARG A 139 82.04 41.30 -37.35
C ARG A 139 80.92 40.40 -37.84
N PHE A 140 80.65 40.37 -39.15
CA PHE A 140 79.52 39.67 -39.74
C PHE A 140 79.52 38.20 -39.34
N ALA A 141 80.67 37.54 -39.46
CA ALA A 141 80.82 36.13 -39.11
C ALA A 141 80.50 35.88 -37.61
N ASN A 142 80.97 36.74 -36.72
CA ASN A 142 80.75 36.59 -35.28
C ASN A 142 79.28 36.82 -34.90
N TYR A 143 78.65 37.88 -35.43
CA TYR A 143 77.23 38.14 -35.20
C TYR A 143 76.33 37.09 -35.86
N ALA A 144 76.66 36.64 -37.07
CA ALA A 144 75.91 35.60 -37.77
C ALA A 144 75.93 34.26 -37.00
N VAL A 145 77.08 33.86 -36.47
CA VAL A 145 77.20 32.65 -35.64
C VAL A 145 76.41 32.80 -34.34
N ALA A 146 76.51 33.95 -33.66
CA ALA A 146 75.76 34.19 -32.42
C ALA A 146 74.23 34.15 -32.63
N VAL A 147 73.73 34.80 -33.68
CA VAL A 147 72.31 34.78 -34.06
C VAL A 147 71.86 33.37 -34.45
N LEU A 148 72.67 32.63 -35.20
CA LEU A 148 72.36 31.26 -35.59
C LEU A 148 72.20 30.34 -34.37
N ILE A 149 73.14 30.41 -33.42
CA ILE A 149 73.09 29.60 -32.18
C ILE A 149 71.85 29.97 -31.36
N LEU A 150 71.57 31.26 -31.18
CA LEU A 150 70.39 31.73 -30.45
C LEU A 150 69.09 31.29 -31.13
N MET A 151 69.02 31.36 -32.46
CA MET A 151 67.86 30.86 -33.22
C MET A 151 67.67 29.36 -33.04
N LEU A 152 68.73 28.56 -33.17
CA LEU A 152 68.65 27.11 -33.04
C LEU A 152 68.24 26.71 -31.62
N ALA A 153 68.77 27.39 -30.61
CA ALA A 153 68.38 27.19 -29.22
C ALA A 153 66.90 27.53 -28.99
N MET A 154 66.43 28.66 -29.54
CA MET A 154 65.04 29.09 -29.42
C MET A 154 64.08 28.16 -30.17
N LEU A 155 64.40 27.77 -31.40
CA LEU A 155 63.63 26.79 -32.18
C LEU A 155 63.58 25.43 -31.48
N GLY A 156 64.70 24.98 -30.92
CA GLY A 156 64.77 23.74 -30.13
C GLY A 156 63.88 23.80 -28.89
N ALA A 157 63.99 24.86 -28.10
CA ALA A 157 63.17 25.08 -26.91
C ALA A 157 61.67 25.18 -27.25
N SER A 158 61.32 25.94 -28.30
CA SER A 158 59.95 26.06 -28.79
C SER A 158 59.39 24.72 -29.25
N GLN A 159 60.15 23.94 -30.03
CA GLN A 159 59.70 22.63 -30.51
C GLN A 159 59.52 21.61 -29.37
N LEU A 160 60.40 21.67 -28.37
CA LEU A 160 60.30 20.83 -27.17
C LEU A 160 59.03 21.16 -26.37
N LEU A 161 58.74 22.44 -26.17
CA LEU A 161 57.54 22.92 -25.47
C LEU A 161 56.26 22.57 -26.24
N ILE A 162 56.23 22.75 -27.56
CA ILE A 162 55.10 22.34 -28.41
C ILE A 162 54.86 20.83 -28.31
N ARG A 163 55.91 20.01 -28.43
CA ARG A 163 55.78 18.56 -28.32
C ARG A 163 55.24 18.15 -26.96
N PHE A 164 55.74 18.76 -25.88
CA PHE A 164 55.30 18.49 -24.53
C PHE A 164 53.81 18.81 -24.33
N LEU A 165 53.37 20.03 -24.70
CA LEU A 165 51.97 20.45 -24.56
C LEU A 165 51.01 19.65 -25.46
N LEU A 166 51.34 19.49 -26.75
CA LEU A 166 50.46 18.79 -27.69
C LEU A 166 50.35 17.30 -27.38
N SER A 167 51.39 16.66 -26.84
CA SER A 167 51.32 15.25 -26.46
C SER A 167 50.24 15.04 -25.39
N GLN A 168 50.28 15.82 -24.30
CA GLN A 168 49.33 15.67 -23.19
C GLN A 168 47.89 16.03 -23.60
N LEU A 169 47.73 17.11 -24.39
CA LEU A 169 46.41 17.50 -24.91
C LEU A 169 45.83 16.46 -25.88
N ASN A 170 46.66 15.85 -26.72
CA ASN A 170 46.20 14.79 -27.60
C ASN A 170 45.82 13.54 -26.82
N THR A 171 46.56 13.14 -25.79
CA THR A 171 46.18 12.02 -24.93
C THR A 171 44.82 12.25 -24.27
N LEU A 172 44.59 13.42 -23.68
CA LEU A 172 43.28 13.78 -23.10
C LEU A 172 42.17 13.72 -24.18
N LYS A 173 42.39 14.37 -25.33
CA LYS A 173 41.44 14.38 -26.45
C LYS A 173 41.13 12.98 -26.96
N ASP A 174 42.13 12.11 -27.11
CA ASP A 174 41.98 10.77 -27.66
C ASP A 174 41.19 9.88 -26.69
N VAL A 175 41.42 10.00 -25.38
CA VAL A 175 40.59 9.33 -24.36
C VAL A 175 39.16 9.86 -24.40
N MET A 176 38.96 11.18 -24.47
CA MET A 176 37.61 11.77 -24.55
C MET A 176 36.84 11.28 -25.80
N LEU A 177 37.50 11.25 -26.96
CA LEU A 177 36.93 10.73 -28.21
C LEU A 177 36.69 9.21 -28.14
N HIS A 178 37.54 8.47 -27.43
CA HIS A 178 37.32 7.05 -27.19
C HIS A 178 36.03 6.85 -26.39
N VAL A 179 35.89 7.54 -25.25
CA VAL A 179 34.69 7.48 -24.41
C VAL A 179 33.43 7.87 -25.18
N GLU A 180 33.47 8.92 -25.99
CA GLU A 180 32.34 9.38 -26.79
C GLU A 180 31.88 8.32 -27.81
N LYS A 181 32.82 7.63 -28.47
CA LYS A 181 32.49 6.60 -29.48
C LYS A 181 32.10 5.26 -28.88
N THR A 182 32.75 4.84 -27.80
CA THR A 182 32.61 3.48 -27.26
C THR A 182 31.65 3.41 -26.08
N GLY A 183 31.31 4.54 -25.46
CA GLY A 183 30.58 4.57 -24.19
C GLY A 183 31.38 3.97 -23.03
N ASP A 184 32.70 3.84 -23.16
CA ASP A 184 33.57 3.25 -22.14
C ASP A 184 33.85 4.23 -21.00
N LEU A 185 33.04 4.12 -19.94
CA LEU A 185 33.16 4.90 -18.72
C LEU A 185 34.31 4.40 -17.83
N SER A 186 34.96 3.27 -18.14
CA SER A 186 36.14 2.75 -17.43
C SER A 186 37.43 3.47 -17.80
N ALA A 187 37.46 4.08 -19.00
CA ALA A 187 38.64 4.76 -19.51
C ALA A 187 39.06 5.93 -18.60
N ARG A 188 40.36 6.06 -18.38
CA ARG A 188 40.97 7.12 -17.55
C ARG A 188 42.10 7.79 -18.28
N VAL A 189 42.21 9.10 -18.09
CA VAL A 189 43.33 9.89 -18.59
C VAL A 189 44.49 9.75 -17.60
N PRO A 190 45.70 9.31 -18.03
CA PRO A 190 46.85 9.20 -17.15
C PRO A 190 47.28 10.57 -16.61
N LEU A 191 47.43 10.69 -15.29
CA LEU A 191 47.82 11.94 -14.61
C LEU A 191 49.34 12.11 -14.62
N ALA A 192 49.90 12.53 -15.76
CA ALA A 192 51.34 12.70 -15.91
C ALA A 192 51.87 14.06 -15.38
N CYS A 193 51.00 15.06 -15.21
CA CYS A 193 51.40 16.43 -14.87
C CYS A 193 50.45 17.05 -13.81
N LYS A 194 50.91 18.09 -13.12
CA LYS A 194 50.13 18.86 -12.10
C LYS A 194 49.75 20.26 -12.57
N ASP A 195 50.00 20.56 -13.83
CA ASP A 195 49.64 21.81 -14.50
C ASP A 195 48.15 21.87 -14.84
N GLU A 196 47.74 22.87 -15.60
CA GLU A 196 46.35 23.06 -16.04
C GLU A 196 45.82 21.83 -16.80
N VAL A 197 46.66 21.17 -17.61
CA VAL A 197 46.28 19.95 -18.34
C VAL A 197 46.07 18.79 -17.38
N GLY A 198 46.94 18.65 -16.37
CA GLY A 198 46.76 17.71 -15.27
C GLY A 198 45.46 17.92 -14.49
N GLN A 199 45.09 19.18 -14.21
CA GLN A 199 43.82 19.51 -13.57
C GLN A 199 42.61 19.15 -14.44
N MET A 200 42.67 19.40 -15.75
CA MET A 200 41.63 18.97 -16.70
C MET A 200 41.47 17.46 -16.74
N ALA A 201 42.58 16.71 -16.79
CA ALA A 201 42.55 15.24 -16.73
C ALA A 201 41.95 14.72 -15.42
N SER A 202 42.29 15.36 -14.29
CA SER A 202 41.71 15.03 -12.98
C SER A 202 40.20 15.31 -12.93
N ALA A 203 39.75 16.46 -13.43
CA ALA A 203 38.34 16.81 -13.49
C ALA A 203 37.55 15.84 -14.39
N PHE A 204 38.11 15.47 -15.55
CA PHE A 204 37.52 14.47 -16.44
C PHE A 204 37.40 13.10 -15.76
N ASN A 205 38.46 12.62 -15.11
CA ASN A 205 38.45 11.35 -14.38
C ASN A 205 37.41 11.35 -13.23
N ALA A 206 37.26 12.48 -12.53
CA ALA A 206 36.26 12.64 -11.47
C ALA A 206 34.83 12.63 -12.02
N MET A 207 34.58 13.28 -13.16
CA MET A 207 33.30 13.23 -13.88
C MET A 207 32.96 11.79 -14.29
N GLN A 208 33.95 11.05 -14.80
CA GLN A 208 33.79 9.65 -15.19
C GLN A 208 33.49 8.72 -14.04
N ALA A 209 34.14 8.91 -12.89
CA ALA A 209 33.79 8.22 -11.65
C ALA A 209 32.36 8.58 -11.18
N GLY A 210 31.92 9.83 -11.40
CA GLY A 210 30.54 10.26 -11.17
C GLY A 210 29.54 9.49 -12.03
N TYR A 211 29.76 9.43 -13.35
CA TYR A 211 28.89 8.70 -14.28
C TYR A 211 28.84 7.20 -13.99
N GLN A 212 29.98 6.55 -13.73
CA GLN A 212 29.99 5.15 -13.33
C GLN A 212 29.12 4.91 -12.09
N ARG A 213 29.16 5.78 -11.07
CA ARG A 213 28.30 5.64 -9.88
C ARG A 213 26.82 5.77 -10.22
N VAL A 214 26.45 6.74 -11.06
CA VAL A 214 25.07 6.93 -11.50
C VAL A 214 24.59 5.72 -12.28
N VAL A 215 25.34 5.28 -13.30
CA VAL A 215 24.99 4.13 -14.14
C VAL A 215 24.87 2.85 -13.30
N ASN A 216 25.80 2.60 -12.38
CA ASN A 216 25.70 1.46 -11.46
C ASN A 216 24.48 1.52 -10.54
N THR A 217 24.09 2.73 -10.11
CA THR A 217 22.90 2.93 -9.29
C THR A 217 21.64 2.64 -10.10
N VAL A 218 21.52 3.20 -11.31
CA VAL A 218 20.38 2.94 -12.19
C VAL A 218 20.32 1.45 -12.57
N ALA A 219 21.45 0.79 -12.85
CA ALA A 219 21.49 -0.64 -13.15
C ALA A 219 21.03 -1.52 -11.98
N ARG A 220 21.31 -1.09 -10.75
CA ARG A 220 20.84 -1.78 -9.54
C ARG A 220 19.35 -1.55 -9.34
N THR A 221 18.88 -0.31 -9.48
CA THR A 221 17.47 0.06 -9.33
C THR A 221 16.60 -0.60 -10.42
N ALA A 222 17.08 -0.68 -11.66
CA ALA A 222 16.40 -1.39 -12.74
C ALA A 222 16.23 -2.88 -12.43
N ARG A 223 17.28 -3.55 -11.93
CA ARG A 223 17.18 -4.95 -11.48
C ARG A 223 16.20 -5.13 -10.32
N GLN A 224 16.24 -4.23 -9.33
CA GLN A 224 15.28 -4.27 -8.22
C GLN A 224 13.84 -4.04 -8.68
N LEU A 225 13.63 -3.21 -9.70
CA LEU A 225 12.32 -2.96 -10.30
C LEU A 225 11.82 -4.20 -11.05
N ASP A 226 12.68 -4.86 -11.83
CA ASP A 226 12.37 -6.10 -12.54
C ASP A 226 11.98 -7.23 -11.56
N ASP A 227 12.81 -7.47 -10.54
CA ASP A 227 12.52 -8.43 -9.47
C ASP A 227 11.20 -8.08 -8.74
N GLY A 228 10.99 -6.79 -8.45
CA GLY A 228 9.79 -6.30 -7.77
C GLY A 228 8.53 -6.51 -8.61
N ALA A 229 8.60 -6.22 -9.90
CA ALA A 229 7.52 -6.42 -10.86
C ALA A 229 7.18 -7.90 -11.04
N ALA A 230 8.19 -8.78 -11.14
CA ALA A 230 7.98 -10.23 -11.23
C ALA A 230 7.30 -10.79 -9.97
N ARG A 231 7.71 -10.36 -8.78
CA ARG A 231 7.04 -10.76 -7.52
C ARG A 231 5.61 -10.24 -7.46
N LEU A 232 5.37 -9.00 -7.91
CA LEU A 232 4.03 -8.42 -7.92
C LEU A 232 3.11 -9.19 -8.86
N ALA A 233 3.58 -9.54 -10.07
CA ALA A 233 2.83 -10.38 -11.01
C ALA A 233 2.50 -11.77 -10.42
N SER A 234 3.46 -12.41 -9.74
CA SER A 234 3.21 -13.68 -9.05
C SER A 234 2.16 -13.54 -7.95
N SER A 235 2.24 -12.48 -7.14
CA SER A 235 1.27 -12.22 -6.07
C SER A 235 -0.13 -11.93 -6.63
N MET A 236 -0.24 -11.22 -7.75
CA MET A 236 -1.52 -11.01 -8.43
C MET A 236 -2.12 -12.32 -8.94
N ASN A 237 -1.30 -13.25 -9.45
CA ASN A 237 -1.79 -14.57 -9.86
C ASN A 237 -2.31 -15.41 -8.67
N GLU A 238 -1.65 -15.33 -7.50
CA GLU A 238 -2.14 -15.95 -6.27
C GLU A 238 -3.47 -15.33 -5.80
N VAL A 239 -3.58 -14.00 -5.81
CA VAL A 239 -4.82 -13.29 -5.47
C VAL A 239 -5.94 -13.70 -6.42
N GLN A 240 -5.68 -13.77 -7.72
CA GLN A 240 -6.67 -14.21 -8.71
C GLN A 240 -7.19 -15.62 -8.41
N HIS A 241 -6.29 -16.56 -8.06
CA HIS A 241 -6.68 -17.91 -7.69
C HIS A 241 -7.50 -17.93 -6.40
N GLY A 242 -7.12 -17.14 -5.39
CA GLY A 242 -7.88 -16.97 -4.16
C GLY A 242 -9.29 -16.42 -4.40
N MET A 243 -9.43 -15.47 -5.32
CA MET A 243 -10.74 -14.90 -5.68
C MET A 243 -11.66 -15.90 -6.38
N LEU A 244 -11.14 -16.85 -7.17
CA LEU A 244 -11.94 -17.94 -7.72
C LEU A 244 -12.49 -18.86 -6.62
N GLY A 245 -11.68 -19.15 -5.60
CA GLY A 245 -12.13 -19.88 -4.40
C GLY A 245 -13.22 -19.12 -3.65
N GLN A 246 -12.99 -17.83 -3.38
CA GLN A 246 -13.95 -16.96 -2.69
C GLN A 246 -15.27 -16.84 -3.45
N GLN A 247 -15.23 -16.78 -4.78
CA GLN A 247 -16.44 -16.78 -5.61
C GLN A 247 -17.26 -18.07 -5.40
N SER A 248 -16.59 -19.23 -5.39
CA SER A 248 -17.27 -20.51 -5.14
C SER A 248 -17.87 -20.60 -3.74
N GLU A 249 -17.15 -20.13 -2.70
CA GLU A 249 -17.69 -20.07 -1.33
C GLU A 249 -18.88 -19.11 -1.23
N THR A 250 -18.84 -17.99 -1.94
CA THR A 250 -19.93 -17.00 -1.98
C THR A 250 -21.18 -17.59 -2.65
N ASP A 251 -21.03 -18.33 -3.75
CA ASP A 251 -22.15 -19.01 -4.42
C ASP A 251 -22.76 -20.13 -3.54
N GLN A 252 -21.93 -20.84 -2.77
CA GLN A 252 -22.42 -21.82 -1.80
C GLN A 252 -23.19 -21.13 -0.65
N ALA A 253 -22.66 -20.02 -0.14
CA ALA A 253 -23.34 -19.23 0.89
C ALA A 253 -24.69 -18.69 0.39
N ALA A 254 -24.77 -18.20 -0.84
CA ALA A 254 -26.02 -17.77 -1.48
C ALA A 254 -27.05 -18.91 -1.52
N THR A 255 -26.60 -20.11 -1.90
CA THR A 255 -27.46 -21.30 -1.95
C THR A 255 -27.99 -21.66 -0.55
N ALA A 256 -27.11 -21.69 0.45
CA ALA A 256 -27.47 -22.00 1.83
C ALA A 256 -28.45 -20.98 2.42
N ILE A 257 -28.29 -19.68 2.09
CA ILE A 257 -29.23 -18.64 2.51
C ILE A 257 -30.59 -18.83 1.84
N ASN A 258 -30.63 -19.18 0.55
CA ASN A 258 -31.89 -19.44 -0.13
C ASN A 258 -32.65 -20.65 0.48
N GLU A 259 -31.93 -21.73 0.82
CA GLU A 259 -32.50 -22.87 1.55
C GLU A 259 -32.97 -22.47 2.97
N MET A 260 -32.22 -21.61 3.65
CA MET A 260 -32.60 -21.07 4.96
C MET A 260 -33.90 -20.27 4.87
N THR A 261 -34.03 -19.37 3.89
CA THR A 261 -35.24 -18.57 3.66
C THR A 261 -36.46 -19.47 3.43
N ALA A 262 -36.32 -20.51 2.60
CA ALA A 262 -37.39 -21.48 2.37
C ALA A 262 -37.78 -22.22 3.66
N THR A 263 -36.78 -22.64 4.45
CA THR A 263 -37.01 -23.36 5.72
C THR A 263 -37.72 -22.47 6.73
N VAL A 264 -37.29 -21.22 6.87
CA VAL A 264 -37.91 -20.23 7.76
C VAL A 264 -39.36 -19.97 7.38
N TYR A 265 -39.65 -19.85 6.08
CA TYR A 265 -41.02 -19.71 5.58
C TYR A 265 -41.90 -20.92 5.97
N HIS A 266 -41.39 -22.14 5.81
CA HIS A 266 -42.09 -23.35 6.23
C HIS A 266 -42.32 -23.40 7.75
N ILE A 267 -41.35 -22.98 8.56
CA ILE A 267 -41.49 -22.90 10.02
C ILE A 267 -42.62 -21.92 10.40
N ALA A 268 -42.66 -20.74 9.80
CA ALA A 268 -43.73 -19.76 10.05
C ALA A 268 -45.11 -20.33 9.68
N GLN A 269 -45.21 -20.98 8.52
CA GLN A 269 -46.45 -21.61 8.06
C GLN A 269 -46.89 -22.74 9.01
N HIS A 270 -45.96 -23.59 9.44
CA HIS A 270 -46.26 -24.68 10.38
C HIS A 270 -46.67 -24.15 11.75
N ALA A 271 -46.00 -23.14 12.28
CA ALA A 271 -46.38 -22.50 13.54
C ALA A 271 -47.81 -21.93 13.47
N GLY A 272 -48.16 -21.27 12.36
CA GLY A 272 -49.53 -20.81 12.10
C GLY A 272 -50.55 -21.94 12.08
N ALA A 273 -50.30 -23.00 11.30
CA ALA A 273 -51.19 -24.15 11.21
C ALA A 273 -51.37 -24.87 12.56
N THR A 274 -50.29 -25.06 13.33
CA THR A 274 -50.34 -25.69 14.65
C THR A 274 -51.06 -24.80 15.67
N ARG A 275 -50.95 -23.47 15.57
CA ARG A 275 -51.74 -22.53 16.39
C ARG A 275 -53.24 -22.69 16.13
N ASP A 276 -53.65 -22.81 14.88
CA ASP A 276 -55.06 -22.97 14.49
C ASP A 276 -55.61 -24.35 14.92
N LEU A 277 -54.80 -25.40 14.82
CA LEU A 277 -55.13 -26.73 15.37
C LEU A 277 -55.27 -26.69 16.90
N SER A 278 -54.39 -25.95 17.58
CA SER A 278 -54.47 -25.76 19.04
C SER A 278 -55.76 -25.05 19.43
N GLN A 279 -56.17 -24.00 18.70
CA GLN A 279 -57.46 -23.34 18.93
C GLN A 279 -58.66 -24.27 18.73
N THR A 280 -58.58 -25.18 17.75
CA THR A 280 -59.62 -26.19 17.52
C THR A 280 -59.67 -27.18 18.69
N ALA A 281 -58.52 -27.64 19.18
CA ALA A 281 -58.43 -28.54 20.34
C ALA A 281 -58.96 -27.88 21.63
N ASP A 282 -58.66 -26.59 21.84
CA ASP A 282 -59.16 -25.78 22.96
C ASP A 282 -60.69 -25.72 22.97
N THR A 283 -61.29 -25.47 21.80
CA THR A 283 -62.75 -25.46 21.63
C THR A 283 -63.36 -26.84 21.91
N LEU A 284 -62.71 -27.91 21.44
CA LEU A 284 -63.19 -29.28 21.63
C LEU A 284 -63.10 -29.72 23.09
N ALA A 285 -62.01 -29.37 23.77
CA ALA A 285 -61.82 -29.62 25.21
C ALA A 285 -62.86 -28.86 26.03
N GLY A 286 -63.11 -27.58 25.72
CA GLY A 286 -64.16 -26.77 26.36
C GLY A 286 -65.56 -27.38 26.19
N SER A 287 -65.90 -27.83 24.98
CA SER A 287 -67.16 -28.54 24.72
C SER A 287 -67.24 -29.86 25.52
N GLY A 288 -66.14 -30.61 25.60
CA GLY A 288 -66.03 -31.81 26.44
C GLY A 288 -66.29 -31.50 27.93
N GLN A 289 -65.74 -30.40 28.44
CA GLN A 289 -65.94 -29.94 29.82
C GLN A 289 -67.42 -29.70 30.12
N GLU A 290 -68.15 -29.05 29.20
CA GLU A 290 -69.58 -28.80 29.32
C GLU A 290 -70.39 -30.10 29.35
N VAL A 291 -70.03 -31.08 28.51
CA VAL A 291 -70.65 -32.40 28.47
C VAL A 291 -70.45 -33.12 29.81
N VAL A 292 -69.22 -33.15 30.33
CA VAL A 292 -68.90 -33.78 31.62
C VAL A 292 -69.66 -33.10 32.77
N SER A 293 -69.71 -31.77 32.80
CA SER A 293 -70.49 -31.02 33.80
C SER A 293 -71.99 -31.34 33.75
N ARG A 294 -72.55 -31.55 32.55
CA ARG A 294 -73.94 -31.98 32.39
C ARG A 294 -74.16 -33.42 32.87
N VAL A 295 -73.23 -34.33 32.56
CA VAL A 295 -73.28 -35.72 33.07
C VAL A 295 -73.23 -35.73 34.60
N GLN A 296 -72.34 -34.96 35.20
CA GLN A 296 -72.22 -34.85 36.66
C GLN A 296 -73.53 -34.38 37.31
N ARG A 297 -74.19 -33.37 36.75
CA ARG A 297 -75.51 -32.89 37.21
C ARG A 297 -76.60 -33.96 37.06
N SER A 298 -76.63 -34.67 35.94
CA SER A 298 -77.60 -35.74 35.72
C SER A 298 -77.43 -36.89 36.70
N ILE A 299 -76.19 -37.28 37.00
CA ILE A 299 -75.89 -38.37 37.95
C ILE A 299 -76.20 -37.94 39.39
N ALA A 300 -75.90 -36.70 39.77
CA ALA A 300 -76.31 -36.16 41.07
C ALA A 300 -77.85 -36.15 41.24
N GLY A 301 -78.57 -35.82 40.17
CA GLY A 301 -80.03 -35.94 40.12
C GLY A 301 -80.51 -37.39 40.25
N LEU A 302 -79.83 -38.34 39.59
CA LEU A 302 -80.12 -39.76 39.70
C LEU A 302 -79.89 -40.28 41.13
N SER A 303 -78.77 -39.93 41.77
CA SER A 303 -78.45 -40.28 43.16
C SER A 303 -79.56 -39.79 44.11
N THR A 304 -80.01 -38.54 43.93
CA THR A 304 -81.15 -38.00 44.68
C THR A 304 -82.44 -38.80 44.46
N GLY A 305 -82.73 -39.19 43.22
CA GLY A 305 -83.92 -39.99 42.88
C GLY A 305 -83.87 -41.41 43.46
N VAL A 306 -82.69 -42.04 43.49
CA VAL A 306 -82.46 -43.34 44.13
C VAL A 306 -82.69 -43.23 45.63
N GLN A 307 -82.16 -42.19 46.29
CA GLN A 307 -82.36 -41.95 47.72
C GLN A 307 -83.84 -41.77 48.08
N GLN A 308 -84.59 -40.96 47.30
CA GLN A 308 -86.04 -40.79 47.49
C GLN A 308 -86.82 -42.10 47.29
N THR A 309 -86.40 -42.93 46.33
CA THR A 309 -87.02 -44.24 46.09
C THR A 309 -86.76 -45.19 47.26
N ALA A 310 -85.54 -45.19 47.80
CA ALA A 310 -85.18 -45.97 48.99
C ALA A 310 -86.05 -45.59 50.20
N GLU A 311 -86.25 -44.28 50.45
CA GLU A 311 -87.14 -43.79 51.52
C GLU A 311 -88.59 -44.26 51.35
N MET A 312 -89.09 -44.25 50.11
CA MET A 312 -90.46 -44.67 49.81
C MET A 312 -90.67 -46.17 50.02
N ILE A 313 -89.68 -46.99 49.64
CA ILE A 313 -89.67 -48.43 49.87
C ILE A 313 -89.53 -48.75 51.36
N GLN A 314 -88.70 -48.00 52.08
CA GLN A 314 -88.57 -48.12 53.53
C GLN A 314 -89.90 -47.86 54.23
N LYS A 315 -90.64 -46.82 53.81
CA LYS A 315 -91.98 -46.55 54.31
C LYS A 315 -92.97 -47.67 53.98
N LEU A 316 -92.88 -48.27 52.79
CA LEU A 316 -93.69 -49.44 52.43
C LEU A 316 -93.37 -50.65 53.33
N ALA A 317 -92.10 -50.87 53.69
CA ALA A 317 -91.71 -51.93 54.63
C ALA A 317 -92.33 -51.69 56.02
N GLU A 318 -92.30 -50.45 56.53
CA GLU A 318 -92.94 -50.07 57.79
C GLU A 318 -94.46 -50.27 57.77
N ASP A 319 -95.14 -49.85 56.70
CA ASP A 319 -96.58 -50.01 56.56
C ASP A 319 -96.97 -51.50 56.46
N SER A 320 -96.14 -52.30 55.79
CA SER A 320 -96.30 -53.76 55.73
C SER A 320 -96.17 -54.42 57.10
N GLN A 321 -95.27 -53.91 57.95
CA GLN A 321 -95.13 -54.36 59.33
C GLN A 321 -96.36 -54.02 60.18
N LYS A 322 -96.98 -52.86 59.97
CA LYS A 322 -98.26 -52.50 60.62
C LYS A 322 -99.38 -53.43 60.16
N ILE A 323 -99.47 -53.72 58.86
CA ILE A 323 -100.46 -54.67 58.31
C ILE A 323 -100.30 -56.04 58.97
N ASN A 324 -99.07 -56.55 59.09
CA ASN A 324 -98.81 -57.83 59.76
C ASN A 324 -99.34 -57.85 61.21
N GLY A 325 -99.17 -56.75 61.94
CA GLY A 325 -99.73 -56.58 63.28
C GLY A 325 -101.27 -56.66 63.31
N VAL A 326 -101.94 -55.99 62.37
CA VAL A 326 -103.41 -56.05 62.25
C VAL A 326 -103.88 -57.47 61.88
N VAL A 327 -103.21 -58.11 60.92
CA VAL A 327 -103.55 -59.48 60.48
C VAL A 327 -103.37 -60.49 61.61
N SER A 328 -102.33 -60.33 62.44
CA SER A 328 -102.14 -61.14 63.65
C SER A 328 -103.30 -61.00 64.64
N VAL A 329 -103.80 -59.78 64.87
CA VAL A 329 -104.98 -59.55 65.72
C VAL A 329 -106.23 -60.21 65.12
N ILE A 330 -106.45 -60.09 63.80
CA ILE A 330 -107.58 -60.74 63.12
C ILE A 330 -107.48 -62.27 63.24
N HIS A 331 -106.29 -62.84 63.09
CA HIS A 331 -106.05 -64.27 63.25
C HIS A 331 -106.42 -64.73 64.67
N SER A 332 -105.97 -63.98 65.70
CA SER A 332 -106.34 -64.26 67.10
C SER A 332 -107.84 -64.14 67.35
N ILE A 333 -108.52 -63.15 66.76
CA ILE A 333 -109.99 -63.00 66.86
C ILE A 333 -110.69 -64.17 66.18
N ALA A 334 -110.24 -64.60 65.00
CA ALA A 334 -110.80 -65.73 64.28
C ALA A 334 -110.63 -67.04 65.06
N GLU A 335 -109.46 -67.25 65.66
CA GLU A 335 -109.20 -68.40 66.53
C GLU A 335 -110.11 -68.40 67.77
N GLN A 336 -110.23 -67.26 68.45
CA GLN A 336 -111.16 -67.08 69.57
C GLN A 336 -112.62 -67.33 69.14
N THR A 337 -113.02 -66.84 67.98
CA THR A 337 -114.37 -67.02 67.42
C THR A 337 -114.63 -68.49 67.08
N ASN A 338 -113.65 -69.21 66.53
CA ASN A 338 -113.73 -70.65 66.27
C ASN A 338 -113.87 -71.45 67.57
N LEU A 339 -113.16 -71.07 68.63
CA LEU A 339 -113.29 -71.69 69.96
C LEU A 339 -114.66 -71.40 70.62
N LEU A 340 -115.14 -70.15 70.54
CA LEU A 340 -116.47 -69.76 71.02
C LEU A 340 -117.58 -70.51 70.27
N ALA A 341 -117.47 -70.61 68.96
CA ALA A 341 -118.43 -71.32 68.11
C ALA A 341 -118.41 -72.83 68.38
N LEU A 342 -117.24 -73.42 68.62
CA LEU A 342 -117.12 -74.82 69.05
C LEU A 342 -117.84 -75.05 70.38
N ASN A 343 -117.62 -74.18 71.38
CA ASN A 343 -118.29 -74.27 72.67
C ASN A 343 -119.81 -74.13 72.53
N ALA A 344 -120.29 -73.21 71.67
CA ALA A 344 -121.70 -73.04 71.37
C ALA A 344 -122.32 -74.25 70.65
N ALA A 345 -121.59 -74.88 69.71
CA ALA A 345 -122.04 -76.09 69.01
C ALA A 345 -122.14 -77.28 69.98
N ILE A 346 -121.19 -77.42 70.91
CA ILE A 346 -121.22 -78.43 71.98
C ILE A 346 -122.47 -78.24 72.86
N GLU A 347 -122.74 -77.01 73.30
CA GLU A 347 -123.90 -76.73 74.16
C GLU A 347 -125.24 -76.86 73.42
N ALA A 348 -125.29 -76.52 72.13
CA ALA A 348 -126.45 -76.73 71.27
C ALA A 348 -126.75 -78.22 71.04
N ALA A 349 -125.73 -79.06 70.86
CA ALA A 349 -125.87 -80.52 70.82
C ALA A 349 -126.38 -81.10 72.15
N ARG A 350 -125.98 -80.48 73.27
CA ARG A 350 -126.41 -80.85 74.63
C ARG A 350 -127.90 -80.55 74.90
N ALA A 351 -128.46 -79.54 74.25
CA ALA A 351 -129.87 -79.15 74.36
C ALA A 351 -130.85 -79.99 73.50
N GLY A 352 -130.36 -80.96 72.73
CA GLY A 352 -131.19 -81.88 71.94
C GLY A 352 -132.01 -81.20 70.83
N GLU A 353 -133.27 -81.60 70.62
CA GLU A 353 -134.14 -81.06 69.55
C GLU A 353 -134.40 -79.55 69.67
N MET A 354 -134.38 -78.98 70.89
CA MET A 354 -134.55 -77.52 71.11
C MET A 354 -133.33 -76.70 70.67
N GLY A 355 -132.14 -77.32 70.57
CA GLY A 355 -130.88 -76.66 70.22
C GLY A 355 -130.53 -76.70 68.72
N ARG A 356 -131.34 -77.38 67.90
CA ARG A 356 -131.00 -77.67 66.49
C ARG A 356 -130.74 -76.42 65.65
N GLY A 357 -131.54 -75.36 65.83
CA GLY A 357 -131.32 -74.08 65.14
C GLY A 357 -130.04 -73.37 65.58
N PHE A 358 -129.69 -73.45 66.86
CA PHE A 358 -128.45 -72.90 67.41
C PHE A 358 -127.21 -73.68 66.95
N ALA A 359 -127.31 -75.01 66.82
CA ALA A 359 -126.22 -75.85 66.35
C ALA A 359 -125.82 -75.49 64.90
N VAL A 360 -126.79 -75.26 64.01
CA VAL A 360 -126.53 -74.83 62.62
C VAL A 360 -125.84 -73.47 62.58
N VAL A 361 -126.29 -72.51 63.40
CA VAL A 361 -125.64 -71.19 63.48
C VAL A 361 -124.22 -71.30 64.03
N ALA A 362 -124.00 -72.13 65.07
CA ALA A 362 -122.68 -72.33 65.66
C ALA A 362 -121.70 -72.99 64.67
N ASP A 363 -122.13 -73.98 63.89
CA ASP A 363 -121.30 -74.58 62.84
C ASP A 363 -121.02 -73.59 61.69
N GLU A 364 -121.98 -72.74 61.32
CA GLU A 364 -121.77 -71.69 60.30
C GLU A 364 -120.76 -70.64 60.79
N VAL A 365 -120.86 -70.19 62.04
CA VAL A 365 -119.89 -69.26 62.65
C VAL A 365 -118.50 -69.91 62.75
N ARG A 366 -118.43 -71.20 63.09
CA ARG A 366 -117.17 -71.95 63.14
C ARG A 366 -116.52 -72.06 61.76
N ASN A 367 -117.33 -72.34 60.73
CA ASN A 367 -116.85 -72.44 59.35
C ASN A 367 -116.39 -71.07 58.83
N LEU A 368 -117.11 -70.00 59.18
CA LEU A 368 -116.70 -68.62 58.90
C LEU A 368 -115.38 -68.28 59.59
N ALA A 369 -115.23 -68.61 60.87
CA ALA A 369 -114.00 -68.38 61.62
C ALA A 369 -112.79 -69.13 61.03
N LYS A 370 -112.95 -70.39 60.61
CA LYS A 370 -111.92 -71.13 59.87
C LYS A 370 -111.57 -70.49 58.53
N ARG A 371 -112.56 -69.98 57.78
CA ARG A 371 -112.32 -69.25 56.53
C ARG A 371 -111.53 -67.97 56.78
N VAL A 372 -111.87 -67.21 57.83
CA VAL A 372 -111.11 -66.01 58.22
C VAL A 372 -109.67 -66.38 58.59
N GLN A 373 -109.46 -67.46 59.37
CA GLN A 373 -108.13 -67.92 59.75
C GLN A 373 -107.28 -68.31 58.54
N SER A 374 -107.83 -69.08 57.60
CA SER A 374 -107.17 -69.42 56.33
C SER A 374 -106.83 -68.19 55.50
N SER A 375 -107.72 -67.20 55.41
CA SER A 375 -107.45 -65.95 54.70
C SER A 375 -106.37 -65.12 55.40
N THR A 376 -106.34 -65.08 56.74
CA THR A 376 -105.26 -64.39 57.47
C THR A 376 -103.90 -65.07 57.28
N ASP A 377 -103.85 -66.40 57.13
CA ASP A 377 -102.61 -67.12 56.85
C ASP A 377 -102.08 -66.83 55.44
N GLU A 378 -102.97 -66.73 54.44
CA GLU A 378 -102.62 -66.29 53.09
C GLU A 378 -102.11 -64.84 53.09
N ILE A 379 -102.81 -63.93 53.79
CA ILE A 379 -102.36 -62.53 53.91
C ILE A 379 -101.00 -62.46 54.60
N THR A 380 -100.77 -63.23 55.67
CA THR A 380 -99.49 -63.26 56.38
C THR A 380 -98.35 -63.70 55.45
N ARG A 381 -98.58 -64.72 54.61
CA ARG A 381 -97.61 -65.14 53.58
C ARG A 381 -97.35 -64.05 52.55
N MET A 382 -98.40 -63.38 52.04
CA MET A 382 -98.25 -62.28 51.10
C MET A 382 -97.48 -61.09 51.70
N VAL A 383 -97.78 -60.71 52.93
CA VAL A 383 -97.10 -59.62 53.64
C VAL A 383 -95.64 -59.97 53.92
N SER A 384 -95.34 -61.22 54.30
CA SER A 384 -93.96 -61.67 54.52
C SER A 384 -93.15 -61.65 53.22
N ALA A 385 -93.73 -62.08 52.09
CA ALA A 385 -93.10 -62.00 50.78
C ALA A 385 -92.87 -60.53 50.35
N LEU A 386 -93.83 -59.65 50.63
CA LEU A 386 -93.72 -58.23 50.33
C LEU A 386 -92.63 -57.56 51.19
N GLN A 387 -92.51 -57.92 52.47
CA GLN A 387 -91.43 -57.47 53.35
C GLN A 387 -90.04 -57.90 52.86
N ALA A 388 -89.91 -59.16 52.45
CA ALA A 388 -88.67 -59.66 51.85
C ALA A 388 -88.31 -58.87 50.58
N GLY A 389 -89.27 -58.70 49.66
CA GLY A 389 -89.07 -57.92 48.44
C GLY A 389 -88.73 -56.45 48.69
N THR A 390 -89.31 -55.81 49.71
CA THR A 390 -88.93 -54.44 50.09
C THR A 390 -87.51 -54.35 50.66
N ARG A 391 -87.03 -55.36 51.41
CA ARG A 391 -85.63 -55.38 51.90
C ARG A 391 -84.64 -55.49 50.76
N ASP A 392 -84.85 -56.45 49.86
CA ASP A 392 -83.99 -56.64 48.69
C ASP A 392 -83.94 -55.37 47.83
N ALA A 393 -85.08 -54.67 47.71
CA ALA A 393 -85.14 -53.41 46.98
C ALA A 393 -84.41 -52.26 47.68
N VAL A 394 -84.45 -52.17 49.02
CA VAL A 394 -83.64 -51.19 49.78
C VAL A 394 -82.15 -51.45 49.59
N ASP A 395 -81.70 -52.70 49.73
CA ASP A 395 -80.30 -53.07 49.55
C ASP A 395 -79.79 -52.72 48.14
N PHE A 396 -80.60 -53.02 47.11
CA PHE A 396 -80.29 -52.67 45.72
C PHE A 396 -80.26 -51.16 45.48
N MET A 397 -81.15 -50.38 46.11
CA MET A 397 -81.13 -48.92 46.03
C MET A 397 -79.88 -48.34 46.70
N GLN A 398 -79.45 -48.91 47.82
CA GLN A 398 -78.25 -48.46 48.52
C GLN A 398 -76.99 -48.76 47.71
N GLU A 399 -76.87 -49.94 47.09
CA GLU A 399 -75.80 -50.24 46.14
C GLU A 399 -75.82 -49.29 44.92
N SER A 400 -77.02 -49.00 44.40
CA SER A 400 -77.18 -48.06 43.28
C SER A 400 -76.75 -46.65 43.63
N SER A 401 -76.98 -46.21 44.88
CA SER A 401 -76.50 -44.92 45.38
C SER A 401 -74.98 -44.85 45.39
N PHE A 402 -74.30 -45.89 45.91
CA PHE A 402 -72.84 -45.95 45.91
C PHE A 402 -72.26 -45.91 44.49
N LYS A 403 -72.87 -46.63 43.54
CA LYS A 403 -72.45 -46.58 42.13
C LYS A 403 -72.66 -45.21 41.50
N ALA A 404 -73.74 -44.52 41.85
CA ALA A 404 -73.98 -43.16 41.37
C ALA A 404 -72.91 -42.19 41.88
N ASP A 405 -72.53 -42.28 43.15
CA ASP A 405 -71.47 -41.45 43.74
C ASP A 405 -70.10 -41.71 43.10
N ASP A 406 -69.75 -42.98 42.84
CA ASP A 406 -68.51 -43.34 42.12
C ASP A 406 -68.48 -42.75 40.70
N CYS A 407 -69.61 -42.80 39.98
CA CYS A 407 -69.71 -42.16 38.68
C CYS A 407 -69.58 -40.62 38.74
N VAL A 408 -70.04 -39.96 39.81
CA VAL A 408 -69.80 -38.52 40.02
C VAL A 408 -68.32 -38.24 40.20
N GLN A 409 -67.62 -39.06 40.98
CA GLN A 409 -66.18 -38.91 41.18
C GLN A 409 -65.40 -39.09 39.85
N GLN A 410 -65.71 -40.14 39.08
CA GLN A 410 -65.08 -40.37 37.77
C GLN A 410 -65.35 -39.21 36.80
N ALA A 411 -66.56 -38.63 36.82
CA ALA A 411 -66.86 -37.45 36.02
C ALA A 411 -66.05 -36.22 36.47
N GLN A 412 -65.81 -36.03 37.77
CA GLN A 412 -64.93 -34.95 38.26
C GLN A 412 -63.49 -35.14 37.78
N GLU A 413 -62.95 -36.36 37.87
CA GLU A 413 -61.60 -36.68 37.40
C GLU A 413 -61.46 -36.42 35.89
N ALA A 414 -62.44 -36.84 35.09
CA ALA A 414 -62.48 -36.54 33.66
C ALA A 414 -62.53 -35.02 33.37
N GLY A 415 -63.30 -34.27 34.16
CA GLY A 415 -63.38 -32.81 34.05
C GLY A 415 -62.06 -32.12 34.42
N ALA A 416 -61.33 -32.62 35.42
CA ALA A 416 -60.01 -32.10 35.78
C ALA A 416 -58.98 -32.36 34.66
N ALA A 417 -58.98 -33.56 34.08
CA ALA A 417 -58.10 -33.90 32.96
C ALA A 417 -58.34 -33.02 31.72
N LEU A 418 -59.61 -32.74 31.40
CA LEU A 418 -59.96 -31.82 30.30
C LEU A 418 -59.49 -30.39 30.58
N ALA A 419 -59.58 -29.92 31.83
CA ALA A 419 -59.06 -28.61 32.22
C ALA A 419 -57.53 -28.52 32.05
N GLU A 420 -56.78 -29.56 32.43
CA GLU A 420 -55.33 -29.65 32.21
C GLU A 420 -54.98 -29.64 30.72
N ILE A 421 -55.72 -30.39 29.89
CA ILE A 421 -55.56 -30.38 28.43
C ILE A 421 -55.75 -28.96 27.89
N THR A 422 -56.79 -28.27 28.33
CA THR A 422 -57.10 -26.89 27.91
C THR A 422 -55.94 -25.94 28.25
N GLY A 423 -55.37 -26.07 29.46
CA GLY A 423 -54.17 -25.32 29.88
C GLY A 423 -52.93 -25.60 29.03
N ALA A 424 -52.65 -26.88 28.74
CA ALA A 424 -51.52 -27.27 27.90
C ALA A 424 -51.66 -26.76 26.45
N VAL A 425 -52.87 -26.83 25.89
CA VAL A 425 -53.18 -26.34 24.55
C VAL A 425 -53.05 -24.81 24.47
N ALA A 426 -53.47 -24.08 25.51
CA ALA A 426 -53.26 -22.63 25.58
C ALA A 426 -51.77 -22.27 25.57
N GLN A 427 -50.93 -23.03 26.30
CA GLN A 427 -49.48 -22.85 26.28
C GLN A 427 -48.87 -23.17 24.91
N MET A 428 -49.33 -24.22 24.23
CA MET A 428 -48.91 -24.53 22.86
C MET A 428 -49.23 -23.40 21.88
N ARG A 429 -50.41 -22.78 22.01
CA ARG A 429 -50.82 -21.64 21.17
C ARG A 429 -49.89 -20.43 21.35
N GLU A 430 -49.51 -20.15 22.59
CA GLU A 430 -48.57 -19.07 22.92
C GLU A 430 -47.18 -19.37 22.33
N SER A 431 -46.65 -20.58 22.56
CA SER A 431 -45.36 -21.01 22.01
C SER A 431 -45.32 -20.91 20.48
N ASN A 432 -46.39 -21.32 19.78
CA ASN A 432 -46.45 -21.17 18.32
C ASN A 432 -46.50 -19.72 17.86
N THR A 433 -47.10 -18.83 18.65
CA THR A 433 -47.08 -17.39 18.35
C THR A 433 -45.64 -16.86 18.44
N GLN A 434 -44.89 -17.27 19.47
CA GLN A 434 -43.48 -16.92 19.60
C GLN A 434 -42.61 -17.51 18.49
N ILE A 435 -42.86 -18.76 18.09
CA ILE A 435 -42.16 -19.38 16.94
C ILE A 435 -42.42 -18.61 15.65
N ALA A 436 -43.67 -18.18 15.41
CA ALA A 436 -44.00 -17.38 14.23
C ALA A 436 -43.25 -16.04 14.21
N VAL A 437 -43.19 -15.33 15.35
CA VAL A 437 -42.41 -14.08 15.49
C VAL A 437 -40.92 -14.32 15.28
N ALA A 438 -40.37 -15.40 15.86
CA ALA A 438 -38.97 -15.75 15.69
C ALA A 438 -38.63 -16.10 14.22
N ALA A 439 -39.54 -16.79 13.52
CA ALA A 439 -39.39 -17.09 12.10
C ALA A 439 -39.43 -15.80 11.25
N GLU A 440 -40.31 -14.84 11.56
CA GLU A 440 -40.34 -13.54 10.89
C GLU A 440 -39.02 -12.77 11.09
N GLN A 441 -38.47 -12.77 12.31
CA GLN A 441 -37.14 -12.20 12.57
C GLN A 441 -36.02 -12.91 11.80
N GLN A 442 -36.04 -14.24 11.74
CA GLN A 442 -35.06 -15.00 10.95
C GLN A 442 -35.16 -14.70 9.45
N SER A 443 -36.37 -14.44 8.93
CA SER A 443 -36.58 -14.04 7.54
C SER A 443 -35.86 -12.72 7.23
N HIS A 444 -35.97 -11.73 8.13
CA HIS A 444 -35.24 -10.48 7.99
C HIS A 444 -33.71 -10.67 8.03
N VAL A 445 -33.22 -11.55 8.91
CA VAL A 445 -31.78 -11.87 8.96
C VAL A 445 -31.32 -12.55 7.67
N ALA A 446 -32.10 -13.47 7.12
CA ALA A 446 -31.78 -14.14 5.87
C ALA A 446 -31.73 -13.16 4.69
N GLU A 447 -32.64 -12.19 4.62
CA GLU A 447 -32.64 -11.11 3.61
C GLU A 447 -31.37 -10.25 3.70
N GLU A 448 -30.96 -9.86 4.91
CA GLU A 448 -29.74 -9.08 5.13
C GLU A 448 -28.48 -9.90 4.81
N MET A 449 -28.46 -11.19 5.15
CA MET A 449 -27.38 -12.10 4.74
C MET A 449 -27.29 -12.23 3.22
N ASN A 450 -28.43 -12.33 2.53
CA ASN A 450 -28.48 -12.38 1.06
C ASN A 450 -27.86 -11.11 0.45
N ARG A 451 -28.20 -9.94 0.97
CA ARG A 451 -27.60 -8.66 0.56
C ARG A 451 -26.09 -8.62 0.80
N ALA A 452 -25.64 -9.11 1.96
CA ALA A 452 -24.23 -9.17 2.28
C ALA A 452 -23.46 -10.09 1.31
N VAL A 453 -24.02 -11.25 0.96
CA VAL A 453 -23.43 -12.18 -0.01
C VAL A 453 -23.34 -11.58 -1.41
N VAL A 454 -24.38 -10.88 -1.87
CA VAL A 454 -24.33 -10.13 -3.14
C VAL A 454 -23.23 -9.07 -3.10
N SER A 455 -23.11 -8.31 -2.00
CA SER A 455 -22.05 -7.31 -1.87
C SER A 455 -20.65 -7.94 -1.87
N ILE A 456 -20.45 -9.11 -1.25
CA ILE A 456 -19.18 -9.84 -1.29
C ILE A 456 -18.86 -10.27 -2.72
N ARG A 457 -19.85 -10.75 -3.47
CA ARG A 457 -19.69 -11.11 -4.89
C ARG A 457 -19.22 -9.92 -5.73
N ASP A 458 -19.87 -8.76 -5.58
CA ASP A 458 -19.50 -7.54 -6.32
C ASP A 458 -18.07 -7.07 -5.97
N VAL A 459 -17.70 -7.13 -4.70
CA VAL A 459 -16.33 -6.80 -4.24
C VAL A 459 -15.32 -7.81 -4.80
N THR A 460 -15.66 -9.09 -4.85
CA THR A 460 -14.81 -10.15 -5.43
C THR A 460 -14.58 -9.90 -6.91
N GLU A 461 -15.63 -9.58 -7.68
CA GLU A 461 -15.51 -9.27 -9.11
C GLU A 461 -14.67 -8.01 -9.37
N ASN A 462 -14.87 -6.94 -8.58
CA ASN A 462 -14.03 -5.75 -8.65
C ASN A 462 -12.57 -6.05 -8.30
N THR A 463 -12.31 -6.91 -7.31
CA THR A 463 -10.96 -7.31 -6.92
C THR A 463 -10.28 -8.11 -8.02
N VAL A 464 -11.01 -9.00 -8.70
CA VAL A 464 -10.49 -9.74 -9.87
C VAL A 464 -10.07 -8.76 -10.97
N GLN A 465 -10.90 -7.76 -11.28
CA GLN A 465 -10.55 -6.76 -12.30
C GLN A 465 -9.29 -5.97 -11.89
N GLN A 466 -9.22 -5.47 -10.66
CA GLN A 466 -8.05 -4.75 -10.14
C GLN A 466 -6.76 -5.61 -10.16
N THR A 467 -6.91 -6.91 -9.92
CA THR A 467 -5.81 -7.88 -9.97
C THR A 467 -5.27 -8.02 -11.39
N VAL A 468 -6.16 -8.11 -12.40
CA VAL A 468 -5.78 -8.16 -13.82
C VAL A 468 -5.08 -6.88 -14.25
N ASP A 469 -5.60 -5.71 -13.86
CA ASP A 469 -4.97 -4.42 -14.16
C ASP A 469 -3.58 -4.33 -13.52
N SER A 470 -3.45 -4.72 -12.25
CA SER A 470 -2.17 -4.73 -11.52
C SER A 470 -1.15 -5.71 -12.12
N ALA A 471 -1.60 -6.87 -12.59
CA ALA A 471 -0.74 -7.82 -13.31
C ALA A 471 -0.22 -7.23 -14.63
N THR A 472 -1.09 -6.51 -15.35
CA THR A 472 -0.74 -5.81 -16.60
C THR A 472 0.30 -4.73 -16.33
N THR A 473 0.08 -3.86 -15.34
CA THR A 473 1.05 -2.82 -14.94
C THR A 473 2.37 -3.43 -14.48
N SER A 474 2.34 -4.56 -13.79
CA SER A 474 3.58 -5.27 -13.40
C SER A 474 4.38 -5.71 -14.64
N ASN A 475 3.71 -6.23 -15.66
CA ASN A 475 4.35 -6.63 -16.90
C ASN A 475 4.95 -5.43 -17.68
N GLU A 476 4.26 -4.28 -17.66
CA GLU A 476 4.79 -3.03 -18.21
C GLU A 476 6.04 -2.55 -17.46
N LEU A 477 6.03 -2.61 -16.13
CA LEU A 477 7.19 -2.24 -15.29
C LEU A 477 8.39 -3.16 -15.56
N ALA A 478 8.18 -4.47 -15.69
CA ALA A 478 9.23 -5.42 -16.05
C ALA A 478 9.81 -5.11 -17.44
N THR A 479 8.95 -4.78 -18.41
CA THR A 479 9.38 -4.36 -19.76
C THR A 479 10.25 -3.11 -19.69
N LEU A 480 9.82 -2.07 -18.96
CA LEU A 480 10.56 -0.82 -18.82
C LEU A 480 11.89 -1.00 -18.07
N ALA A 481 11.92 -1.87 -17.05
CA ALA A 481 13.15 -2.24 -16.36
C ALA A 481 14.13 -2.97 -17.28
N GLY A 482 13.62 -3.85 -18.16
CA GLY A 482 14.39 -4.52 -19.20
C GLY A 482 14.99 -3.54 -20.22
N GLU A 483 14.21 -2.55 -20.67
CA GLU A 483 14.69 -1.49 -21.56
C GLU A 483 15.78 -0.63 -20.91
N LEU A 484 15.61 -0.24 -19.65
CA LEU A 484 16.63 0.48 -18.87
C LEU A 484 17.92 -0.34 -18.73
N SER A 485 17.79 -1.63 -18.41
CA SER A 485 18.92 -2.56 -18.30
C SER A 485 19.68 -2.68 -19.63
N LYS A 486 18.95 -2.80 -20.75
CA LYS A 486 19.53 -2.86 -22.10
C LYS A 486 20.23 -1.55 -22.48
N ALA A 487 19.66 -0.39 -22.17
CA ALA A 487 20.26 0.91 -22.43
C ALA A 487 21.57 1.09 -21.64
N ILE A 488 21.59 0.66 -20.38
CA ILE A 488 22.80 0.69 -19.54
C ILE A 488 23.85 -0.31 -20.03
N GLY A 489 23.44 -1.49 -20.49
CA GLY A 489 24.35 -2.49 -21.05
C GLY A 489 25.12 -2.04 -22.30
N GLN A 490 24.70 -0.95 -22.95
CA GLN A 490 25.46 -0.32 -24.06
C GLN A 490 26.66 0.47 -23.55
N LEU A 491 26.66 0.90 -22.28
CA LEU A 491 27.77 1.60 -21.64
C LEU A 491 28.74 0.56 -21.07
N LYS A 492 30.03 0.68 -21.40
CA LYS A 492 31.08 -0.14 -20.79
C LYS A 492 31.52 0.50 -19.49
N LEU A 493 31.48 -0.24 -18.39
CA LEU A 493 31.76 0.25 -17.03
C LEU A 493 33.17 -0.05 -16.56
#